data_AF-A0A918C0X3-F1
#
_entry.id   AF-A0A918C0X3-F1
#
_cell.length_a   1.000
_cell.length_b   1.000
_cell.length_c   1.000
_cell.angle_alpha   90.00
_cell.angle_beta   90.00
_cell.angle_gamma   90.00
#
_symmetry.space_group_name_H-M   'P 1'
#
loop_
_entity.id
_entity.type
_entity.pdbx_description
1 polymer ?
#
loop_
_entity_poly.entity_id
_entity_poly.type
_entity_poly.pdbx_seq_one_letter_code
_entity_poly.pdbx_strand_id
1 'polypeptide(L)'
;MTLHSNYSTSGLAVIPMSRFGEAIQELRELAGYAKQGEAATASLKLAAEYPDLFQAFSQQWLSRLEADETGDAIKKAQPLKMMALAYLLKLDSADFYERVGVAIAPVPLRERVGRVSSPQKNLSDTPFDPRTLFHPPVQREWVKRDLWPNLAEMIEEKGSKYPELLETRWQQHLTHTRFSGGQEPDADGWFEMFRAMERAGVDPEPWPEE
;
A
#
# COMPACT_ATOMS: atom_id res chain seq x y z
N MET A 1 -49.13 -21.47 -18.24
CA MET A 1 -47.92 -20.62 -18.28
C MET A 1 -47.58 -20.28 -16.84
N THR A 2 -46.64 -21.02 -16.26
CA THR A 2 -46.30 -20.89 -14.83
C THR A 2 -44.87 -20.37 -14.76
N LEU A 3 -44.71 -19.11 -14.37
CA LEU A 3 -43.41 -18.49 -14.13
C LEU A 3 -42.93 -18.94 -12.75
N HIS A 4 -41.94 -19.84 -12.71
CA HIS A 4 -41.19 -20.11 -11.49
C HIS A 4 -40.00 -19.15 -11.45
N SER A 5 -40.12 -18.11 -10.62
CA SER A 5 -39.00 -17.27 -10.20
C SER A 5 -38.07 -18.09 -9.32
N ASN A 6 -36.90 -18.45 -9.85
CA ASN A 6 -35.78 -18.92 -9.03
C ASN A 6 -35.05 -17.70 -8.48
N TYR A 7 -35.42 -17.27 -7.27
CA TYR A 7 -34.53 -16.47 -6.44
C TYR A 7 -33.46 -17.41 -5.88
N SER A 8 -32.30 -17.45 -6.53
CA SER A 8 -31.10 -18.06 -5.97
C SER A 8 -30.62 -17.23 -4.79
N THR A 9 -30.99 -17.71 -3.61
CA THR A 9 -30.24 -17.72 -2.34
C THR A 9 -29.06 -16.75 -2.28
N SER A 10 -29.31 -15.56 -1.73
CA SER A 10 -28.28 -14.73 -1.11
C SER A 10 -27.56 -15.58 -0.06
N GLY A 11 -26.33 -15.98 -0.33
CA GLY A 11 -25.45 -16.57 0.67
C GLY A 11 -25.23 -15.53 1.76
N LEU A 12 -25.86 -15.74 2.91
CA LEU A 12 -25.56 -15.03 4.15
C LEU A 12 -24.05 -15.13 4.39
N ALA A 13 -23.32 -14.06 4.11
CA ALA A 13 -21.94 -13.93 4.50
C ALA A 13 -21.92 -14.03 6.03
N VAL A 14 -21.37 -15.14 6.55
CA VAL A 14 -21.09 -15.29 7.97
C VAL A 14 -20.16 -14.14 8.34
N ILE A 15 -20.69 -13.17 9.07
CA ILE A 15 -19.90 -12.07 9.63
C ILE A 15 -19.12 -12.71 10.78
N PRO A 16 -17.78 -12.79 10.70
CA PRO A 16 -16.99 -13.27 11.84
C PRO A 16 -17.32 -12.40 13.06
N MET A 17 -17.71 -13.03 14.17
CA MET A 17 -18.04 -12.34 15.42
C MET A 17 -16.80 -12.03 16.26
N SER A 18 -15.66 -12.58 15.86
CA SER A 18 -14.38 -12.49 16.54
C SER A 18 -13.59 -11.26 16.08
N ARG A 19 -12.58 -10.83 16.85
CA ARG A 19 -11.69 -9.69 16.52
C ARG A 19 -10.23 -10.09 16.59
N PHE A 20 -9.37 -9.27 15.99
CA PHE A 20 -7.92 -9.40 16.05
C PHE A 20 -7.43 -10.78 15.56
N GLY A 21 -6.64 -11.50 16.37
CA GLY A 21 -6.05 -12.76 16.00
C GLY A 21 -7.08 -13.85 15.69
N GLU A 22 -8.15 -13.95 16.47
CA GLU A 22 -9.23 -14.91 16.22
C GLU A 22 -9.93 -14.63 14.88
N ALA A 23 -10.17 -13.35 14.55
CA ALA A 23 -10.72 -12.98 13.26
C ALA A 23 -9.78 -13.39 12.10
N ILE A 24 -8.48 -13.18 12.25
CA ILE A 24 -7.49 -13.61 11.23
C ILE A 24 -7.54 -15.13 11.04
N GLN A 25 -7.64 -15.89 12.13
CA GLN A 25 -7.73 -17.35 12.07
C GLN A 25 -8.99 -17.78 11.29
N GLU A 26 -10.16 -17.28 11.66
CA GLU A 26 -11.42 -17.60 10.99
C GLU A 26 -11.37 -17.23 9.50
N LEU A 27 -10.86 -16.04 9.18
CA LEU A 27 -10.74 -15.58 7.80
C LEU A 27 -9.76 -16.42 6.99
N ARG A 28 -8.67 -16.88 7.60
CA ARG A 28 -7.73 -17.80 6.95
C ARG A 28 -8.41 -19.11 6.57
N GLU A 29 -9.16 -19.69 7.49
CA GLU A 29 -9.90 -20.94 7.26
C GLU A 29 -10.98 -20.74 6.18
N LEU A 30 -11.72 -19.64 6.22
CA LEU A 30 -12.71 -19.27 5.20
C LEU A 30 -12.10 -19.01 3.82
N ALA A 31 -10.87 -18.49 3.76
CA ALA A 31 -10.14 -18.29 2.52
C ALA A 31 -9.65 -19.61 1.90
N GLY A 32 -9.78 -20.73 2.62
CA GLY A 32 -9.42 -22.07 2.16
C GLY A 32 -8.05 -22.55 2.63
N TYR A 33 -7.42 -21.84 3.58
CA TYR A 33 -6.15 -22.26 4.19
C TYR A 33 -6.44 -22.88 5.55
N ALA A 34 -6.54 -24.20 5.62
CA ALA A 34 -6.88 -24.88 6.88
C ALA A 34 -5.77 -24.71 7.94
N LYS A 35 -4.52 -24.53 7.48
CA LYS A 35 -3.35 -24.39 8.35
C LYS A 35 -2.55 -23.14 8.01
N GLN A 36 -1.93 -22.53 9.02
CA GLN A 36 -1.03 -21.38 8.87
C GLN A 36 0.11 -21.64 7.86
N GLY A 37 0.63 -22.87 7.81
CA GLY A 37 1.70 -23.25 6.88
C GLY A 37 1.29 -23.20 5.40
N GLU A 38 0.01 -23.42 5.10
CA GLU A 38 -0.53 -23.32 3.73
C GLU A 38 -0.56 -21.86 3.28
N ALA A 39 -1.04 -20.96 4.14
CA ALA A 39 -1.03 -19.52 3.90
C ALA A 39 0.41 -18.98 3.76
N ALA A 40 1.34 -19.44 4.61
CA ALA A 40 2.76 -19.07 4.50
C ALA A 40 3.37 -19.52 3.16
N THR A 41 3.05 -20.75 2.71
CA THR A 41 3.49 -21.26 1.40
C THR A 41 2.88 -20.47 0.25
N ALA A 42 1.60 -20.09 0.34
CA ALA A 42 0.95 -19.22 -0.65
C ALA A 42 1.59 -17.82 -0.69
N SER A 43 2.00 -17.29 0.46
CA SER A 43 2.69 -15.99 0.54
C SER A 43 4.05 -15.98 -0.18
N LEU A 44 4.77 -17.12 -0.16
CA LEU A 44 6.03 -17.27 -0.90
C LEU A 44 5.80 -17.18 -2.41
N LYS A 45 4.76 -17.87 -2.92
CA LYS A 45 4.40 -17.81 -4.34
C LYS A 45 3.99 -16.40 -4.74
N LEU A 46 3.16 -15.75 -3.92
CA LEU A 46 2.69 -14.39 -4.15
C LEU A 46 3.84 -13.38 -4.21
N ALA A 47 4.78 -13.45 -3.26
CA ALA A 47 5.95 -12.57 -3.24
C ALA A 47 6.93 -12.86 -4.39
N ALA A 48 6.98 -14.09 -4.91
CA ALA A 48 7.77 -14.40 -6.10
C ALA A 48 7.13 -13.84 -7.37
N GLU A 49 5.80 -13.81 -7.46
CA GLU A 49 5.05 -13.28 -8.60
C GLU A 49 5.01 -11.74 -8.62
N TYR A 50 4.91 -11.10 -7.45
CA TYR A 50 4.88 -9.64 -7.30
C TYR A 50 5.84 -9.16 -6.19
N PRO A 51 7.16 -9.23 -6.42
CA PRO A 51 8.18 -8.95 -5.39
C PRO A 51 8.18 -7.49 -4.90
N ASP A 52 7.77 -6.55 -5.76
CA ASP A 52 7.72 -5.12 -5.41
C ASP A 52 6.48 -4.75 -4.57
N LEU A 53 5.48 -5.62 -4.53
CA LEU A 53 4.18 -5.36 -3.89
C LEU A 53 3.99 -6.14 -2.59
N PHE A 54 4.55 -7.35 -2.50
CA PHE A 54 4.30 -8.26 -1.39
C PHE A 54 5.59 -8.81 -0.80
N GLN A 55 5.60 -8.94 0.53
CA GLN A 55 6.64 -9.65 1.24
C GLN A 55 6.07 -10.95 1.83
N ALA A 56 6.76 -12.07 1.58
CA ALA A 56 6.37 -13.35 2.16
C ALA A 56 6.48 -13.36 3.68
N PHE A 57 5.65 -14.17 4.33
CA PHE A 57 5.65 -14.36 5.77
C PHE A 57 5.80 -15.83 6.16
N SER A 58 6.25 -16.06 7.40
CA SER A 58 6.43 -17.41 7.95
C SER A 58 5.20 -17.87 8.72
N GLN A 59 5.09 -19.19 8.92
CA GLN A 59 4.06 -19.79 9.78
C GLN A 59 4.11 -19.22 11.20
N GLN A 60 5.31 -19.07 11.78
CA GLN A 60 5.48 -18.53 13.14
C GLN A 60 4.99 -17.10 13.26
N TRP A 61 5.24 -16.28 12.23
CA TRP A 61 4.75 -14.91 12.20
C TRP A 61 3.22 -14.87 12.19
N LEU A 62 2.57 -15.69 11.36
CA LEU A 62 1.12 -15.76 11.30
C LEU A 62 0.52 -16.31 12.60
N SER A 63 1.13 -17.34 13.19
CA SER A 63 0.71 -17.88 14.50
C SER A 63 0.74 -16.84 15.61
N ARG A 64 1.72 -15.94 15.60
CA ARG A 64 1.79 -14.85 16.57
C ARG A 64 0.65 -13.85 16.38
N LEU A 65 0.23 -13.60 15.15
CA LEU A 65 -0.90 -12.72 14.87
C LEU A 65 -2.23 -13.38 15.24
N GLU A 66 -2.40 -14.67 14.97
CA GLU A 66 -3.62 -15.42 15.33
C GLU A 66 -3.81 -15.53 16.86
N ALA A 67 -2.71 -15.48 17.62
CA ALA A 67 -2.75 -15.43 19.08
C ALA A 67 -2.87 -14.00 19.66
N ASP A 68 -3.00 -12.97 18.82
CA ASP A 68 -3.08 -11.57 19.27
C ASP A 68 -4.51 -11.21 19.67
N GLU A 69 -4.78 -11.15 20.97
CA GLU A 69 -6.09 -10.79 21.53
C GLU A 69 -6.32 -9.26 21.58
N THR A 70 -5.28 -8.42 21.45
CA THR A 70 -5.39 -6.96 21.62
C THR A 70 -5.24 -6.17 20.32
N GLY A 71 -4.72 -6.83 19.28
CA GLY A 71 -4.41 -6.22 17.98
C GLY A 71 -3.09 -5.45 17.95
N ASP A 72 -2.30 -5.48 19.03
CA ASP A 72 -1.04 -4.74 19.10
C ASP A 72 0.07 -5.36 18.26
N ALA A 73 0.09 -6.70 18.14
CA ALA A 73 1.01 -7.37 17.25
C ALA A 73 0.64 -7.11 15.79
N ILE A 74 -0.66 -7.06 15.47
CA ILE A 74 -1.17 -6.73 14.13
C ILE A 74 -0.79 -5.28 13.75
N LYS A 75 -1.00 -4.31 14.65
CA LYS A 75 -0.64 -2.89 14.42
C LYS A 75 0.86 -2.68 14.17
N LYS A 76 1.71 -3.44 14.86
CA LYS A 76 3.18 -3.35 14.75
C LYS A 76 3.75 -4.24 13.64
N ALA A 77 2.89 -5.00 12.96
CA ALA A 77 3.32 -5.90 11.91
C ALA A 77 3.88 -5.14 10.70
N GLN A 78 4.78 -5.79 9.95
CA GLN A 78 5.36 -5.20 8.74
C GLN A 78 4.27 -4.98 7.68
N PRO A 79 4.13 -3.77 7.11
CA PRO A 79 3.05 -3.43 6.19
C PRO A 79 2.95 -4.36 4.98
N LEU A 80 4.08 -4.66 4.31
CA LEU A 80 4.10 -5.48 3.10
C LEU A 80 3.66 -6.94 3.36
N LYS A 81 4.00 -7.49 4.54
CA LYS A 81 3.52 -8.82 4.96
C LYS A 81 2.03 -8.79 5.28
N MET A 82 1.55 -7.70 5.87
CA MET A 82 0.14 -7.55 6.20
C MET A 82 -0.73 -7.39 4.95
N MET A 83 -0.24 -6.66 3.95
CA MET A 83 -0.87 -6.58 2.64
C MET A 83 -0.93 -7.95 1.95
N ALA A 84 0.17 -8.71 2.01
CA ALA A 84 0.20 -10.07 1.47
C ALA A 84 -0.84 -10.98 2.18
N LEU A 85 -0.95 -10.89 3.51
CA LEU A 85 -1.96 -11.61 4.27
C LEU A 85 -3.38 -11.21 3.83
N ALA A 86 -3.70 -9.92 3.85
CA ALA A 86 -5.02 -9.43 3.44
C ALA A 86 -5.40 -9.84 2.01
N TYR A 87 -4.44 -9.80 1.08
CA TYR A 87 -4.64 -10.27 -0.28
C TYR A 87 -5.00 -11.77 -0.34
N LEU A 88 -4.26 -12.62 0.39
CA LEU A 88 -4.53 -14.05 0.46
C LEU A 88 -5.88 -14.35 1.12
N LEU A 89 -6.27 -13.56 2.12
CA LEU A 89 -7.58 -13.61 2.78
C LEU A 89 -8.72 -13.07 1.91
N LYS A 90 -8.40 -12.57 0.71
CA LYS A 90 -9.34 -12.01 -0.25
C LYS A 90 -10.01 -10.71 0.20
N LEU A 91 -9.36 -9.94 1.06
CA LEU A 91 -9.87 -8.70 1.63
C LEU A 91 -9.16 -7.48 1.04
N ASP A 92 -9.85 -6.35 0.96
CA ASP A 92 -9.23 -5.04 0.83
C ASP A 92 -8.93 -4.42 2.20
N SER A 93 -8.35 -3.21 2.23
CA SER A 93 -7.96 -2.55 3.48
C SER A 93 -9.16 -2.17 4.37
N ALA A 94 -10.32 -1.86 3.77
CA ALA A 94 -11.53 -1.50 4.49
C ALA A 94 -12.21 -2.75 5.08
N ASP A 95 -12.38 -3.79 4.26
CA ASP A 95 -12.91 -5.09 4.70
C ASP A 95 -12.04 -5.70 5.80
N PHE A 96 -10.72 -5.56 5.69
CA PHE A 96 -9.80 -6.01 6.73
C PHE A 96 -10.04 -5.26 8.05
N TYR A 97 -10.20 -3.93 8.01
CA TYR A 97 -10.51 -3.15 9.20
C TYR A 97 -11.86 -3.55 9.81
N GLU A 98 -12.90 -3.69 8.99
CA GLU A 98 -14.24 -4.05 9.45
C GLU A 98 -14.27 -5.43 10.15
N ARG A 99 -13.52 -6.40 9.62
CA ARG A 99 -13.53 -7.78 10.14
C ARG A 99 -12.50 -8.04 11.23
N VAL A 100 -11.33 -7.43 11.17
CA VAL A 100 -10.22 -7.69 12.11
C VAL A 100 -10.13 -6.61 13.18
N GLY A 101 -10.57 -5.38 12.89
CA GLY A 101 -10.54 -4.25 13.82
C GLY A 101 -9.23 -3.45 13.83
N VAL A 102 -8.32 -3.72 12.88
CA VAL A 102 -7.03 -3.04 12.75
C VAL A 102 -6.84 -2.53 11.33
N ALA A 103 -6.51 -1.24 11.19
CA ALA A 103 -6.27 -0.64 9.89
C ALA A 103 -4.90 -1.08 9.34
N ILE A 104 -4.85 -1.31 8.04
CA ILE A 104 -3.65 -1.75 7.33
C ILE A 104 -3.39 -0.86 6.11
N ALA A 105 -2.21 -1.00 5.50
CA ALA A 105 -1.89 -0.33 4.26
C ALA A 105 -2.82 -0.79 3.10
N PRO A 106 -3.08 0.08 2.10
CA PRO A 106 -3.90 -0.25 0.94
C PRO A 106 -3.43 -1.52 0.20
N VAL A 107 -4.36 -2.34 -0.28
CA VAL A 107 -4.06 -3.63 -0.93
C VAL A 107 -4.14 -3.48 -2.47
N PRO A 108 -2.99 -3.45 -3.19
CA PRO A 108 -2.86 -2.88 -4.54
C PRO A 108 -3.57 -3.62 -5.70
N LEU A 109 -4.34 -4.67 -5.43
CA LEU A 109 -4.99 -5.49 -6.48
C LEU A 109 -6.47 -5.79 -6.21
N ARG A 110 -7.03 -5.38 -5.06
CA ARG A 110 -8.45 -5.63 -4.72
C ARG A 110 -9.31 -4.38 -4.64
N GLU A 111 -8.72 -3.22 -4.35
CA GLU A 111 -9.44 -1.95 -4.21
C GLU A 111 -10.09 -1.45 -5.53
N ARG A 112 -9.84 -2.09 -6.67
CA ARG A 112 -10.51 -1.78 -7.96
C ARG A 112 -11.83 -2.52 -8.20
N VAL A 113 -12.22 -3.48 -7.37
CA VAL A 113 -13.43 -4.32 -7.62
C VAL A 113 -14.62 -3.94 -6.70
N GLY A 114 -14.40 -3.12 -5.67
CA GLY A 114 -15.32 -3.01 -4.52
C GLY A 114 -16.14 -1.73 -4.33
N ARG A 115 -16.16 -0.76 -5.25
CA ARG A 115 -17.06 0.42 -5.11
C ARG A 115 -17.88 0.70 -6.36
N VAL A 116 -18.90 -0.12 -6.58
CA VAL A 116 -20.07 0.27 -7.37
C VAL A 116 -21.25 0.50 -6.43
N SER A 117 -21.26 1.67 -5.81
CA SER A 117 -22.47 2.33 -5.31
C SER A 117 -22.42 3.75 -5.86
N SER A 118 -23.05 3.96 -7.01
CA SER A 118 -23.05 5.22 -7.78
C SER A 118 -23.86 6.35 -7.08
N PRO A 119 -23.80 7.62 -7.54
CA PRO A 119 -24.29 8.00 -8.87
C PRO A 119 -23.34 8.85 -9.75
N GLN A 120 -23.34 8.47 -11.03
CA GLN A 120 -23.23 9.28 -12.25
C GLN A 120 -21.97 10.12 -12.55
N LYS A 121 -21.19 9.61 -13.52
CA LYS A 121 -20.98 10.33 -14.78
C LYS A 121 -20.87 9.33 -15.94
N ASN A 122 -21.80 9.44 -16.89
CA ASN A 122 -21.83 8.62 -18.11
C ASN A 122 -20.55 8.78 -18.91
N LEU A 123 -19.82 7.68 -19.14
CA LEU A 123 -18.85 7.50 -20.21
C LEU A 123 -19.11 6.13 -20.85
N SER A 124 -20.32 5.94 -21.37
CA SER A 124 -20.60 4.88 -22.35
C SER A 124 -20.24 5.43 -23.72
N ASP A 125 -19.09 5.04 -24.27
CA ASP A 125 -18.84 4.82 -25.71
C ASP A 125 -17.37 4.59 -26.09
N THR A 126 -16.53 4.06 -25.18
CA THR A 126 -15.22 3.51 -25.58
C THR A 126 -15.29 1.99 -25.64
N PRO A 127 -15.16 1.36 -26.83
CA PRO A 127 -15.02 -0.08 -26.93
C PRO A 127 -13.76 -0.52 -26.15
N PHE A 128 -13.92 -1.57 -25.36
CA PHE A 128 -12.87 -2.18 -24.54
C PHE A 128 -11.65 -2.54 -25.39
N ASP A 129 -10.53 -1.84 -25.18
CA ASP A 129 -9.23 -2.19 -25.77
C ASP A 129 -8.34 -2.86 -24.70
N PRO A 130 -8.06 -4.17 -24.82
CA PRO A 130 -7.19 -4.89 -23.89
C PRO A 130 -5.73 -4.38 -23.87
N ARG A 131 -5.33 -3.51 -24.80
CA ARG A 131 -4.03 -2.81 -24.76
C ARG A 131 -3.95 -1.70 -23.71
N THR A 132 -5.09 -1.25 -23.17
CA THR A 132 -5.12 -0.27 -22.07
C THR A 132 -4.95 -0.91 -20.69
N LEU A 133 -4.89 -2.24 -20.57
CA LEU A 133 -4.61 -2.94 -19.31
C LEU A 133 -3.19 -2.67 -18.78
N PHE A 134 -2.27 -2.42 -19.69
CA PHE A 134 -0.96 -1.86 -19.39
C PHE A 134 -1.04 -0.37 -19.70
N HIS A 135 -1.54 0.42 -18.73
CA HIS A 135 -1.03 1.78 -18.70
C HIS A 135 0.48 1.60 -18.46
N PRO A 136 1.38 2.10 -19.34
CA PRO A 136 2.75 2.33 -18.90
C PRO A 136 2.66 3.04 -17.53
N PRO A 137 3.58 2.77 -16.58
CA PRO A 137 3.54 3.42 -15.27
C PRO A 137 3.21 4.86 -15.54
N VAL A 138 2.07 5.35 -15.01
CA VAL A 138 1.60 6.72 -15.25
C VAL A 138 2.85 7.55 -15.16
N GLN A 139 3.31 8.08 -16.30
CA GLN A 139 4.46 8.95 -16.30
C GLN A 139 4.03 9.98 -15.29
N ARG A 140 4.62 9.95 -14.09
CA ARG A 140 4.25 10.90 -13.05
C ARG A 140 4.59 12.18 -13.73
N GLU A 141 3.59 12.94 -14.16
CA GLU A 141 3.80 14.30 -14.55
C GLU A 141 4.54 14.88 -13.36
N TRP A 142 5.81 15.19 -13.57
CA TRP A 142 6.70 15.70 -12.56
C TRP A 142 6.22 17.13 -12.33
N VAL A 143 5.13 17.25 -11.56
CA VAL A 143 4.53 18.54 -11.24
C VAL A 143 5.47 19.20 -10.26
N LYS A 144 6.12 20.27 -10.72
CA LYS A 144 7.01 21.10 -9.89
C LYS A 144 6.25 21.52 -8.64
N ARG A 145 6.78 21.14 -7.47
CA ARG A 145 6.23 21.55 -6.17
C ARG A 145 7.02 22.73 -5.64
N ASP A 146 6.31 23.59 -4.93
CA ASP A 146 6.94 24.61 -4.09
C ASP A 146 7.77 23.92 -2.99
N LEU A 147 8.93 24.49 -2.69
CA LEU A 147 9.82 23.96 -1.68
C LEU A 147 9.19 24.12 -0.30
N TRP A 148 9.38 23.12 0.54
CA TRP A 148 9.06 23.23 1.96
C TRP A 148 9.85 24.39 2.58
N PRO A 149 9.26 25.18 3.48
CA PRO A 149 9.95 26.32 4.10
C PRO A 149 11.29 25.93 4.76
N ASN A 150 11.30 24.86 5.54
CA ASN A 150 12.50 24.35 6.22
C ASN A 150 13.55 23.81 5.23
N LEU A 151 13.11 23.32 4.06
CA LEU A 151 14.01 22.88 2.99
C LEU A 151 14.64 24.08 2.28
N ALA A 152 13.86 25.13 2.04
CA ALA A 152 14.37 26.38 1.47
C ALA A 152 15.40 27.04 2.40
N GLU A 153 15.13 27.06 3.71
CA GLU A 153 16.07 27.52 4.73
C GLU A 153 17.38 26.72 4.70
N MET A 154 17.30 25.38 4.63
CA MET A 154 18.48 24.52 4.52
C MET A 154 19.30 24.82 3.25
N ILE A 155 18.64 25.02 2.10
CA ILE A 155 19.30 25.35 0.85
C ILE A 155 19.99 26.73 0.93
N GLU A 156 19.36 27.72 1.54
CA GLU A 156 19.95 29.05 1.74
C GLU A 156 21.21 28.97 2.62
N GLU A 157 21.15 28.22 3.72
CA GLU A 157 22.28 28.08 4.64
C GLU A 157 23.44 27.26 4.08
N LYS A 158 23.14 26.13 3.43
CA LYS A 158 24.14 25.12 3.06
C LYS A 158 24.48 25.11 1.57
N GLY A 159 23.66 25.69 0.71
CA GLY A 159 23.81 25.66 -0.75
C GLY A 159 25.12 26.27 -1.27
N SER A 160 25.69 27.25 -0.55
CA SER A 160 27.01 27.80 -0.90
C SER A 160 28.14 26.77 -0.75
N LYS A 161 28.00 25.80 0.15
CA LYS A 161 28.98 24.73 0.38
C LYS A 161 28.67 23.48 -0.43
N TYR A 162 27.40 23.26 -0.74
CA TYR A 162 26.91 22.08 -1.46
C TYR A 162 26.10 22.57 -2.68
N PRO A 163 26.78 22.83 -3.82
CA PRO A 163 26.13 23.39 -5.01
C PRO A 163 25.04 22.47 -5.57
N GLU A 164 25.12 21.17 -5.31
CA GLU A 164 24.11 20.18 -5.68
C GLU A 164 22.71 20.50 -5.09
N LEU A 165 22.66 21.13 -3.91
CA LEU A 165 21.39 21.56 -3.30
C LEU A 165 20.69 22.68 -4.07
N LEU A 166 21.43 23.43 -4.90
CA LEU A 166 20.88 24.48 -5.76
C LEU A 166 20.29 23.88 -7.05
N GLU A 167 20.57 22.62 -7.35
CA GLU A 167 20.09 21.96 -8.54
C GLU A 167 18.61 21.56 -8.38
N THR A 168 17.80 21.87 -9.38
CA THR A 168 16.35 21.61 -9.35
C THR A 168 16.03 20.13 -9.14
N ARG A 169 16.85 19.22 -9.68
CA ARG A 169 16.68 17.76 -9.48
C ARG A 169 16.73 17.36 -8.01
N TRP A 170 17.68 17.91 -7.25
CA TRP A 170 17.83 17.61 -5.83
C TRP A 170 16.72 18.24 -5.00
N GLN A 171 16.38 19.50 -5.29
CA GLN A 171 15.31 20.22 -4.60
C GLN A 171 13.96 19.51 -4.75
N GLN A 172 13.62 19.08 -5.95
CA GLN A 172 12.38 18.35 -6.20
C GLN A 172 12.44 16.93 -5.63
N HIS A 173 13.57 16.23 -5.73
CA HIS A 173 13.73 14.90 -5.13
C HIS A 173 13.48 14.92 -3.61
N LEU A 174 14.09 15.88 -2.92
CA LEU A 174 13.87 16.09 -1.49
C LEU A 174 12.41 16.47 -1.22
N THR A 175 11.84 17.41 -1.97
CA THR A 175 10.43 17.84 -1.80
C THR A 175 9.41 16.72 -1.98
N HIS A 176 9.69 15.74 -2.84
CA HIS A 176 8.84 14.57 -3.09
C HIS A 176 9.09 13.41 -2.13
N THR A 177 10.11 13.49 -1.27
CA THR A 177 10.41 12.46 -0.27
C THR A 177 9.28 12.38 0.76
N ARG A 178 8.75 11.18 0.99
CA ARG A 178 7.64 10.94 1.92
C ARG A 178 8.16 10.59 3.31
N PHE A 179 7.70 11.31 4.33
CA PHE A 179 8.02 11.02 5.72
C PHE A 179 6.98 10.12 6.37
N SER A 180 7.47 9.07 7.04
CA SER A 180 6.63 8.19 7.85
C SER A 180 6.35 8.87 9.18
N GLY A 181 5.14 9.40 9.36
CA GLY A 181 4.72 10.06 10.61
C GLY A 181 4.18 11.48 10.45
N GLY A 182 4.19 12.04 9.23
CA GLY A 182 3.58 13.34 8.93
C GLY A 182 4.29 14.55 9.56
N GLN A 183 5.40 14.34 10.27
CA GLN A 183 6.24 15.41 10.79
C GLN A 183 7.34 15.71 9.78
N GLU A 184 7.37 16.96 9.33
CA GLU A 184 8.39 17.47 8.43
C GLU A 184 9.71 17.67 9.17
N PRO A 185 10.86 17.35 8.55
CA PRO A 185 12.16 17.66 9.12
C PRO A 185 12.35 19.19 9.24
N ASP A 186 13.16 19.57 10.22
CA ASP A 186 13.77 20.90 10.29
C ASP A 186 14.92 21.02 9.27
N ALA A 187 15.54 22.20 9.18
CA ALA A 187 16.60 22.47 8.21
C ALA A 187 17.79 21.50 8.35
N ASP A 188 18.21 21.19 9.57
CA ASP A 188 19.30 20.24 9.82
C ASP A 188 18.89 18.79 9.47
N GLY A 189 17.64 18.40 9.74
CA GLY A 189 17.10 17.10 9.35
C GLY A 189 17.05 16.90 7.83
N TRP A 190 16.70 17.94 7.08
CA TRP A 190 16.79 17.94 5.62
C TRP A 190 18.23 17.78 5.13
N PHE A 191 19.18 18.45 5.76
CA PHE A 191 20.60 18.35 5.40
C PHE A 191 21.18 16.96 5.70
N GLU A 192 20.87 16.36 6.84
CA GLU A 192 21.28 14.99 7.17
C GLU A 192 20.71 13.99 6.15
N MET A 193 19.49 14.21 5.67
CA MET A 193 18.89 13.35 4.65
C MET A 193 19.61 13.49 3.30
N PHE A 194 19.93 14.70 2.86
CA PHE A 194 20.76 14.93 1.68
C PHE A 194 22.10 14.20 1.79
N ARG A 195 22.80 14.35 2.93
CA ARG A 195 24.08 13.67 3.17
C ARG A 195 23.95 12.15 3.22
N ALA A 196 22.84 11.62 3.75
CA ALA A 196 22.57 10.19 3.75
C ALA A 196 22.37 9.65 2.33
N MET A 197 21.66 10.38 1.47
CA MET A 197 21.44 10.03 0.06
C MET A 197 22.74 10.09 -0.73
N GLU A 198 23.53 11.15 -0.57
CA GLU A 198 24.84 11.32 -1.19
C GLU A 198 25.79 10.16 -0.81
N ARG A 199 25.85 9.81 0.49
CA ARG A 199 26.66 8.66 0.98
C ARG A 199 26.17 7.32 0.43
N ALA A 200 24.87 7.20 0.17
CA ALA A 200 24.29 6.01 -0.44
C ALA A 200 24.50 5.95 -1.96
N GLY A 201 25.12 6.97 -2.57
CA GLY A 201 25.33 7.05 -4.01
C GLY A 201 24.05 7.28 -4.80
N VAL A 202 23.03 7.89 -4.17
CA VAL A 202 21.79 8.25 -4.86
C VAL A 202 22.07 9.48 -5.72
N ASP A 203 21.84 9.35 -7.02
CA ASP A 203 21.90 10.45 -7.98
C ASP A 203 20.48 10.65 -8.55
N PRO A 204 19.74 11.70 -8.14
CA PRO A 204 18.39 11.95 -8.63
C PRO A 204 18.38 12.13 -10.15
N GLU A 205 17.39 11.53 -10.80
CA GLU A 205 17.18 11.72 -12.24
C GLU A 205 17.07 13.23 -12.56
N PRO A 206 17.68 13.69 -13.66
CA PRO A 206 17.55 15.07 -14.09
C PRO A 206 16.07 15.38 -14.31
N TRP A 207 15.62 16.48 -13.72
CA TRP A 207 14.24 16.92 -13.87
C TRP A 207 13.98 17.23 -15.34
N PRO A 208 12.89 16.72 -15.95
CA PRO A 208 12.58 17.06 -17.34
C PRO A 208 12.39 18.57 -17.44
N GLU A 209 13.27 19.23 -18.22
CA GLU A 209 13.11 20.64 -18.56
C GLU A 209 11.83 20.77 -19.43
N GLU A 210 10.98 21.74 -19.09
CA GLU A 210 9.79 22.11 -19.88
C GLU A 210 10.18 22.77 -21.21
#